data_AF-A0AAW5P2R0-F1
#
_entry.id   AF-A0AAW5P2R0-F1
#
_cell.length_a   1.000
_cell.length_b   1.000
_cell.length_c   1.000
_cell.angle_alpha   90.00
_cell.angle_beta   90.00
_cell.angle_gamma   90.00
#
_symmetry.space_group_name_H-M   'P 1'
#
loop_
_entity.id
_entity.type
_entity.pdbx_description
1 polymer ?
#
loop_
_entity_poly.entity_id
_entity_poly.type
_entity_poly.pdbx_seq_one_letter_code
_entity_poly.pdbx_strand_id
1 'polypeptide(L)'
;MKKVIYIITTILLCMTSCTDIHDTYSEYIKDGEQIYVGKLADVKIQPGFQRMMIKGSMKYLATAKTCIIELVGYDKVFTTDIDRTQPEFSYEIKNVEEGNYYVKITTKDKEGNTSLSETYNVDVYGMEHIANYYPKRITDMQFVIADNSLNLIWNQADNVVEAIVKYYDSNEQLLTLTVKGDAASTNLPDWKSNSVLTVETRILPGETALDIVSLPISEYALPDDPIVEIPRTNFANANMPSDVVNGYGGSVEKLWNNDTWNYDSGYHAGDNQGVPHHLTIDMGLTATITECELFFTGYERTDWMPRLFQIWGIEDVEDLESHEPDVPSINPAWEENAKAKGWKQLTTKNISVSDWQPSIKFACDKEHENIRYIRYRIVESLSAPHVGMGAYGSASEIKFWGKKVSLLQ
;
A
#
# COMPACT_ATOMS: atom_id res chain seq x y z
N MET A 1 -31.47 75.45 -85.43
CA MET A 1 -30.11 74.89 -85.45
C MET A 1 -29.31 75.18 -84.16
N LYS A 2 -29.30 76.40 -83.60
CA LYS A 2 -28.55 76.73 -82.36
C LYS A 2 -28.97 75.95 -81.10
N LYS A 3 -30.25 75.61 -80.90
CA LYS A 3 -30.73 74.85 -79.72
C LYS A 3 -30.31 73.36 -79.72
N VAL A 4 -30.10 72.76 -80.89
CA VAL A 4 -29.66 71.35 -81.02
C VAL A 4 -28.17 71.22 -80.70
N ILE A 5 -27.38 72.25 -81.03
CA ILE A 5 -25.95 72.33 -80.68
C ILE A 5 -25.78 72.38 -79.15
N TYR A 6 -26.57 73.18 -78.43
CA TYR A 6 -26.47 73.22 -76.96
C TYR A 6 -26.84 71.88 -76.29
N ILE A 7 -27.83 71.16 -76.82
CA ILE A 7 -28.23 69.84 -76.29
C ILE A 7 -27.14 68.78 -76.55
N ILE A 8 -26.56 68.75 -77.76
CA ILE A 8 -25.48 67.82 -78.10
C ILE A 8 -24.21 68.14 -77.30
N THR A 9 -23.89 69.42 -77.11
CA THR A 9 -22.72 69.83 -76.30
C THR A 9 -22.90 69.50 -74.82
N THR A 10 -24.12 69.58 -74.28
CA THR A 10 -24.42 69.23 -72.88
C THR A 10 -24.38 67.72 -72.65
N ILE A 11 -24.87 66.92 -73.61
CA ILE A 11 -24.79 65.45 -73.55
C ILE A 11 -23.34 64.95 -73.69
N LEU A 12 -22.51 65.63 -74.48
CA LEU A 12 -21.08 65.30 -74.63
C LEU A 12 -20.26 65.63 -73.37
N LEU A 13 -20.65 66.66 -72.60
CA LEU A 13 -20.03 66.99 -71.31
C LEU A 13 -20.39 66.00 -70.18
N CYS A 14 -21.50 65.26 -70.29
CA CYS A 14 -21.90 64.28 -69.28
C CYS A 14 -21.26 62.89 -69.49
N MET A 15 -20.49 62.67 -70.56
CA MET A 15 -19.82 61.39 -70.82
C MET A 15 -18.34 61.34 -70.38
N THR A 16 -17.82 62.39 -69.73
CA THR A 16 -16.43 62.43 -69.24
C THR A 16 -16.29 62.16 -67.74
N SER A 17 -17.37 61.81 -67.03
CA SER A 17 -17.32 61.52 -65.59
C SER A 17 -17.24 60.03 -65.24
N CYS A 18 -16.96 59.15 -66.19
CA CYS A 18 -16.46 57.81 -65.86
C CYS A 18 -14.97 57.92 -65.57
N THR A 19 -14.60 58.41 -64.38
CA THR A 19 -13.30 58.04 -63.81
C THR A 19 -13.36 56.55 -63.50
N ASP A 20 -12.35 55.80 -63.93
CA ASP A 20 -12.24 54.39 -63.66
C ASP A 20 -12.37 54.18 -62.15
N ILE A 21 -13.35 53.37 -61.70
CA ILE A 21 -13.59 53.15 -60.27
C ILE A 21 -12.32 52.63 -59.58
N HIS A 22 -11.42 52.04 -60.38
CA HIS A 22 -10.11 51.54 -60.00
C HIS A 22 -9.19 52.62 -59.40
N ASP A 23 -9.27 53.87 -59.85
CA ASP A 23 -8.44 54.97 -59.34
C ASP A 23 -8.80 55.37 -57.90
N THR A 24 -10.00 55.03 -57.43
CA THR A 24 -10.46 55.35 -56.06
C THR A 24 -9.89 54.41 -54.99
N TYR A 25 -9.42 53.21 -55.40
CA TYR A 25 -8.91 52.20 -54.46
C TYR A 25 -7.44 51.82 -54.70
N SER A 26 -6.86 52.25 -55.82
CA SER A 26 -5.48 51.96 -56.21
C SER A 26 -4.46 52.44 -55.18
N GLU A 27 -4.77 53.51 -54.42
CA GLU A 27 -3.94 53.97 -53.31
C GLU A 27 -3.92 53.00 -52.10
N TYR A 28 -4.93 52.12 -51.96
CA TYR A 28 -5.04 51.08 -50.93
C TYR A 28 -4.56 49.70 -51.42
N ILE A 29 -4.27 49.53 -52.72
CA ILE A 29 -3.76 48.30 -53.36
C ILE A 29 -2.36 48.56 -53.95
N LYS A 30 -1.50 49.28 -53.22
CA LYS A 30 -0.16 49.67 -53.70
C LYS A 30 0.78 48.48 -53.93
N ASP A 31 0.56 47.36 -53.26
CA ASP A 31 1.45 46.19 -53.29
C ASP A 31 0.86 44.95 -54.02
N GLY A 32 -0.30 45.11 -54.70
CA GLY A 32 -1.00 44.01 -55.39
C GLY A 32 -1.86 43.13 -54.47
N GLU A 33 -2.44 42.05 -55.03
CA GLU A 33 -3.21 41.07 -54.26
C GLU A 33 -2.30 40.24 -53.34
N GLN A 34 -2.64 40.19 -52.04
CA GLN A 34 -1.90 39.37 -51.08
C GLN A 34 -2.39 37.92 -51.10
N ILE A 35 -1.51 37.00 -51.51
CA ILE A 35 -1.79 35.57 -51.52
C ILE A 35 -1.51 35.00 -50.13
N TYR A 36 -2.54 34.44 -49.49
CA TYR A 36 -2.40 33.75 -48.21
C TYR A 36 -2.36 32.24 -48.40
N VAL A 37 -1.37 31.61 -47.78
CA VAL A 37 -1.26 30.14 -47.72
C VAL A 37 -2.24 29.60 -46.67
N GLY A 38 -2.77 28.40 -46.89
CA GLY A 38 -3.64 27.78 -45.89
C GLY A 38 -2.89 27.44 -44.61
N LYS A 39 -3.52 27.69 -43.46
CA LYS A 39 -2.99 27.46 -42.12
C LYS A 39 -3.26 26.04 -41.60
N LEU A 40 -2.56 25.62 -40.56
CA LEU A 40 -2.91 24.41 -39.82
C LEU A 40 -4.30 24.56 -39.19
N ALA A 41 -5.10 23.50 -39.19
CA ALA A 41 -6.41 23.47 -38.53
C ALA A 41 -6.33 22.67 -37.23
N ASP A 42 -7.28 22.88 -36.32
CA ASP A 42 -7.45 22.06 -35.11
C ASP A 42 -6.15 21.88 -34.30
N VAL A 43 -5.35 22.95 -34.22
CA VAL A 43 -4.04 22.90 -33.58
C VAL A 43 -4.18 22.63 -32.08
N LYS A 44 -3.39 21.68 -31.59
CA LYS A 44 -3.23 21.37 -30.17
C LYS A 44 -1.75 21.41 -29.82
N ILE A 45 -1.42 22.08 -28.73
CA ILE A 45 -0.06 22.06 -28.16
C ILE A 45 -0.14 21.40 -26.79
N GLN A 46 0.51 20.25 -26.66
CA GLN A 46 0.52 19.47 -25.44
C GLN A 46 1.86 19.65 -24.73
N PRO A 47 1.86 19.97 -23.44
CA PRO A 47 3.10 20.09 -22.68
C PRO A 47 3.65 18.71 -22.30
N GLY A 48 4.97 18.59 -22.26
CA GLY A 48 5.70 17.46 -21.69
C GLY A 48 6.78 17.97 -20.74
N PHE A 49 7.49 17.08 -20.06
CA PHE A 49 8.58 17.47 -19.18
C PHE A 49 9.70 18.15 -19.99
N GLN A 50 9.88 19.45 -19.79
CA GLN A 50 10.84 20.29 -20.51
C GLN A 50 10.72 20.19 -22.05
N ARG A 51 9.49 20.01 -22.55
CA ARG A 51 9.19 19.88 -23.98
C ARG A 51 7.75 20.27 -24.30
N MET A 52 7.45 20.46 -25.59
CA MET A 52 6.07 20.59 -26.08
C MET A 52 5.90 19.83 -27.40
N MET A 53 4.72 19.26 -27.61
CA MET A 53 4.31 18.62 -28.86
C MET A 53 3.21 19.45 -29.52
N ILE A 54 3.43 19.84 -30.77
CA ILE A 54 2.48 20.58 -31.58
C ILE A 54 1.86 19.60 -32.56
N LYS A 55 0.53 19.50 -32.57
CA LYS A 55 -0.24 18.71 -33.51
C LYS A 55 -1.26 19.56 -34.23
N GLY A 56 -1.56 19.24 -35.48
CA GLY A 56 -2.59 19.96 -36.24
C GLY A 56 -3.03 19.23 -37.51
N SER A 57 -4.26 19.50 -37.90
CA SER A 57 -4.86 19.01 -39.15
C SER A 57 -4.29 19.75 -40.35
N MET A 58 -3.89 18.99 -41.37
CA MET A 58 -3.31 19.51 -42.61
C MET A 58 -4.37 19.84 -43.68
N LYS A 59 -5.66 19.89 -43.32
CA LYS A 59 -6.80 20.03 -44.24
C LYS A 59 -6.70 21.23 -45.20
N TYR A 60 -6.14 22.36 -44.75
CA TYR A 60 -6.03 23.58 -45.56
C TYR A 60 -4.65 23.75 -46.22
N LEU A 61 -3.72 22.82 -46.05
CA LEU A 61 -2.31 22.97 -46.44
C LEU A 61 -2.03 22.59 -47.91
N ALA A 62 -2.92 22.97 -48.84
CA ALA A 62 -2.83 22.53 -50.24
C ALA A 62 -1.51 22.94 -50.92
N THR A 63 -1.06 24.18 -50.69
CA THR A 63 0.16 24.75 -51.28
C THR A 63 1.32 24.88 -50.28
N ALA A 64 1.05 24.77 -48.98
CA ALA A 64 2.05 24.92 -47.93
C ALA A 64 3.16 23.85 -48.03
N LYS A 65 4.41 24.26 -47.81
CA LYS A 65 5.59 23.40 -47.83
C LYS A 65 6.33 23.38 -46.51
N THR A 66 6.38 24.50 -45.81
CA THR A 66 7.05 24.60 -44.51
C THR A 66 6.11 25.14 -43.45
N CYS A 67 6.33 24.71 -42.21
CA CYS A 67 5.71 25.24 -41.01
C CYS A 67 6.78 25.97 -40.19
N ILE A 68 6.50 27.21 -39.84
CA ILE A 68 7.35 28.11 -39.06
C ILE A 68 6.69 28.27 -37.70
N ILE A 69 7.45 27.96 -36.65
CA ILE A 69 7.01 27.96 -35.25
C ILE A 69 7.90 28.91 -34.48
N GLU A 70 7.32 29.99 -33.96
CA GLU A 70 8.00 31.04 -33.21
C GLU A 70 7.56 30.98 -31.74
N LEU A 71 8.51 30.93 -30.81
CA LEU A 71 8.25 31.18 -29.40
C LEU A 71 8.33 32.69 -29.17
N VAL A 72 7.17 33.33 -29.08
CA VAL A 72 7.06 34.80 -29.02
C VAL A 72 7.81 35.33 -27.81
N GLY A 73 8.76 36.24 -28.04
CA GLY A 73 9.59 36.86 -27.00
C GLY A 73 10.88 36.12 -26.63
N TYR A 74 11.16 34.95 -27.22
CA TYR A 74 12.32 34.12 -26.87
C TYR A 74 13.41 34.04 -27.95
N ASP A 75 13.31 34.80 -29.05
CA ASP A 75 14.19 34.73 -30.23
C ASP A 75 14.46 33.29 -30.71
N LYS A 76 13.44 32.43 -30.61
CA LYS A 76 13.47 31.02 -30.97
C LYS A 76 12.46 30.76 -32.08
N VAL A 77 12.96 30.46 -33.27
CA VAL A 77 12.17 30.11 -34.45
C VAL A 77 12.60 28.75 -34.97
N PHE A 78 11.64 27.86 -35.14
CA PHE A 78 11.81 26.53 -35.69
C PHE A 78 11.11 26.46 -37.05
N THR A 79 11.77 25.86 -38.03
CA THR A 79 11.18 25.63 -39.36
C THR A 79 11.26 24.14 -39.66
N THR A 80 10.15 23.56 -40.13
CA THR A 80 10.08 22.16 -40.55
C THR A 80 9.32 22.02 -41.85
N ASP A 81 9.67 21.01 -42.65
CA ASP A 81 8.91 20.64 -43.83
C ASP A 81 7.57 20.00 -43.43
N ILE A 82 6.55 20.21 -44.26
CA ILE A 82 5.22 19.63 -44.11
C ILE A 82 5.14 18.35 -44.94
N ASP A 83 5.17 17.21 -44.28
CA ASP A 83 4.92 15.91 -44.90
C ASP A 83 3.41 15.60 -44.93
N ARG A 84 2.77 15.87 -46.06
CA ARG A 84 1.34 15.60 -46.27
C ARG A 84 1.00 14.12 -46.46
N THR A 85 1.98 13.21 -46.45
CA THR A 85 1.71 11.77 -46.43
C THR A 85 1.32 11.27 -45.03
N GLN A 86 1.64 12.05 -43.99
CA GLN A 86 1.21 11.77 -42.62
C GLN A 86 -0.27 12.10 -42.40
N PRO A 87 -0.95 11.43 -41.45
CA PRO A 87 -2.35 11.72 -41.14
C PRO A 87 -2.55 13.11 -40.48
N GLU A 88 -1.56 13.58 -39.72
CA GLU A 88 -1.56 14.89 -39.06
C GLU A 88 -0.16 15.52 -39.08
N PHE A 89 -0.10 16.83 -38.93
CA PHE A 89 1.16 17.52 -38.65
C PHE A 89 1.56 17.25 -37.20
N SER A 90 2.83 16.95 -36.95
CA SER A 90 3.39 16.74 -35.62
C SER A 90 4.79 17.32 -35.55
N TYR A 91 5.07 18.14 -34.54
CA TYR A 91 6.40 18.70 -34.30
C TYR A 91 6.70 18.81 -32.81
N GLU A 92 7.85 18.31 -32.39
CA GLU A 92 8.29 18.32 -31.00
C GLU A 92 9.41 19.32 -30.79
N ILE A 93 9.27 20.19 -29.78
CA ILE A 93 10.33 21.08 -29.31
C ILE A 93 10.83 20.52 -27.99
N LYS A 94 12.09 20.07 -27.96
CA LYS A 94 12.76 19.51 -26.78
C LYS A 94 13.65 20.54 -26.08
N ASN A 95 14.02 20.25 -24.84
CA ASN A 95 14.91 21.10 -24.01
C ASN A 95 14.35 22.53 -23.88
N VAL A 96 13.04 22.63 -23.68
CA VAL A 96 12.36 23.90 -23.40
C VAL A 96 12.35 24.07 -21.88
N GLU A 97 12.78 25.23 -21.41
CA GLU A 97 12.74 25.56 -19.99
C GLU A 97 11.29 25.56 -19.49
N GLU A 98 11.11 25.38 -18.18
CA GLU A 98 9.79 25.50 -17.58
C GLU A 98 9.25 26.92 -17.76
N GLY A 99 7.98 27.05 -18.15
CA GLY A 99 7.36 28.36 -18.30
C GLY A 99 6.13 28.38 -19.20
N ASN A 100 5.50 29.57 -19.23
CA ASN A 100 4.38 29.87 -20.10
C ASN A 100 4.90 30.39 -21.45
N TYR A 101 4.51 29.72 -22.54
CA TYR A 101 4.94 30.07 -23.90
C TYR A 101 3.75 30.43 -24.78
N TYR A 102 3.94 31.46 -25.59
CA TYR A 102 3.07 31.79 -26.72
C TYR A 102 3.73 31.29 -28.01
N VAL A 103 3.15 30.24 -28.59
CA VAL A 103 3.65 29.57 -29.78
C VAL A 103 2.89 30.10 -30.99
N LYS A 104 3.58 30.88 -31.83
CA LYS A 104 3.04 31.44 -33.06
C LYS A 104 3.39 30.54 -34.24
N ILE A 105 2.38 30.11 -34.97
CA ILE A 105 2.49 29.14 -36.07
C ILE A 105 2.09 29.83 -37.38
N THR A 106 2.94 29.68 -38.38
CA THR A 106 2.74 30.23 -39.73
C THR A 106 3.16 29.18 -40.76
N THR A 107 2.36 28.97 -41.81
CA THR A 107 2.76 28.11 -42.92
C THR A 107 3.25 28.93 -44.10
N LYS A 108 4.14 28.36 -44.91
CA LYS A 108 4.76 29.04 -46.05
C LYS A 108 4.81 28.11 -47.27
N ASP A 109 4.51 28.64 -48.45
CA ASP A 109 4.62 27.92 -49.72
C ASP A 109 6.05 28.03 -50.31
N LYS A 110 6.24 27.51 -51.52
CA LYS A 110 7.56 27.55 -52.19
C LYS A 110 7.88 28.93 -52.79
N GLU A 111 6.86 29.72 -53.12
CA GLU A 111 6.96 31.08 -53.65
C GLU A 111 7.28 32.11 -52.56
N GLY A 112 7.09 31.73 -51.30
CA GLY A 112 7.40 32.54 -50.13
C GLY A 112 6.20 33.23 -49.49
N ASN A 113 4.99 32.99 -49.99
CA ASN A 113 3.75 33.48 -49.39
C ASN A 113 3.51 32.80 -48.04
N THR A 114 2.83 33.48 -47.12
CA THR A 114 2.58 32.97 -45.76
C THR A 114 1.09 32.89 -45.46
N SER A 115 0.72 32.04 -44.51
CA SER A 115 -0.62 32.09 -43.91
C SER A 115 -0.76 33.29 -42.98
N LEU A 116 -2.01 33.59 -42.60
CA LEU A 116 -2.23 34.32 -41.34
C LEU A 116 -1.65 33.48 -40.19
N SER A 117 -0.92 34.13 -39.28
CA SER A 117 -0.35 33.47 -38.11
C SER A 117 -1.42 33.23 -37.04
N GLU A 118 -1.33 32.10 -36.35
CA GLU A 118 -2.12 31.83 -35.14
C GLU A 118 -1.20 31.64 -33.95
N THR A 119 -1.62 32.10 -32.77
CA THR A 119 -0.82 32.00 -31.55
C THR A 119 -1.58 31.21 -30.50
N TYR A 120 -0.90 30.23 -29.91
CA TYR A 120 -1.45 29.34 -28.89
C TYR A 120 -0.62 29.45 -27.62
N ASN A 121 -1.27 29.28 -26.47
CA ASN A 121 -0.59 29.26 -25.18
C ASN A 121 -0.31 27.83 -24.73
N VAL A 122 0.84 27.60 -24.10
CA VAL A 122 1.20 26.31 -23.48
C VAL A 122 2.07 26.55 -22.25
N ASP A 123 1.79 25.83 -21.17
CA ASP A 123 2.61 25.79 -19.97
C ASP A 123 3.51 24.54 -19.99
N VAL A 124 4.79 24.73 -20.33
CA VAL A 124 5.77 23.64 -20.27
C VAL A 124 6.17 23.45 -18.82
N TYR A 125 5.98 22.23 -18.29
CA TYR A 125 6.34 21.90 -16.92
C TYR A 125 7.76 21.34 -16.81
N GLY A 126 8.41 21.63 -15.68
CA GLY A 126 9.73 21.16 -15.33
C GLY A 126 9.80 20.77 -13.86
N MET A 127 11.00 20.83 -13.29
CA MET A 127 11.26 20.35 -11.93
C MET A 127 10.58 21.22 -10.86
N GLU A 128 10.45 22.53 -11.09
CA GLU A 128 9.80 23.42 -10.11
C GLU A 128 8.30 23.13 -10.03
N HIS A 129 7.65 22.93 -11.18
CA HIS A 129 6.26 22.49 -11.24
C HIS A 129 6.06 21.16 -10.52
N ILE A 130 6.92 20.18 -10.77
CA ILE A 130 6.87 18.85 -10.14
C ILE A 130 7.05 18.92 -8.63
N ALA A 131 7.95 19.79 -8.14
CA ALA A 131 8.23 19.92 -6.71
C ALA A 131 7.03 20.41 -5.88
N ASN A 132 6.03 21.04 -6.52
CA ASN A 132 4.82 21.51 -5.87
C ASN A 132 3.76 20.42 -5.67
N TYR A 133 3.91 19.25 -6.28
CA TYR A 133 2.95 18.16 -6.12
C TYR A 133 3.11 17.50 -4.77
N TYR A 134 1.98 17.26 -4.11
CA TYR A 134 1.94 16.50 -2.88
C TYR A 134 1.93 15.00 -3.19
N PRO A 135 2.94 14.24 -2.77
CA PRO A 135 3.01 12.82 -3.10
C PRO A 135 1.94 12.00 -2.33
N LYS A 136 1.66 10.80 -2.83
CA LYS A 136 0.88 9.81 -2.09
C LYS A 136 1.78 9.22 -1.00
N ARG A 137 1.38 9.41 0.24
CA ARG A 137 2.10 9.10 1.47
C ARG A 137 1.33 8.13 2.34
N ILE A 138 2.07 7.26 3.02
CA ILE A 138 1.52 6.42 4.08
C ILE A 138 1.33 7.31 5.30
N THR A 139 0.10 7.37 5.80
CA THR A 139 -0.29 8.14 6.98
C THR A 139 -0.40 7.29 8.23
N ASP A 140 -0.68 6.00 8.06
CA ASP A 140 -0.76 5.03 9.15
C ASP A 140 -0.49 3.61 8.61
N MET A 141 -0.06 2.71 9.49
CA MET A 141 0.17 1.29 9.20
C MET A 141 -0.48 0.46 10.29
N GLN A 142 -1.48 -0.34 9.93
CA GLN A 142 -2.32 -1.07 10.88
C GLN A 142 -2.16 -2.58 10.68
N PHE A 143 -1.86 -3.31 11.75
CA PHE A 143 -1.78 -4.76 11.67
C PHE A 143 -3.16 -5.40 11.56
N VAL A 144 -3.29 -6.34 10.64
CA VAL A 144 -4.49 -7.14 10.42
C VAL A 144 -4.19 -8.58 10.81
N ILE A 145 -4.67 -8.98 12.00
CA ILE A 145 -4.41 -10.31 12.59
C ILE A 145 -4.91 -11.43 11.68
N ALA A 146 -6.10 -11.27 11.09
CA ALA A 146 -6.75 -12.33 10.30
C ALA A 146 -5.89 -12.78 9.10
N ASP A 147 -5.15 -11.85 8.49
CA ASP A 147 -4.40 -12.07 7.26
C ASP A 147 -2.87 -11.97 7.49
N ASN A 148 -2.42 -11.84 8.75
CA ASN A 148 -1.03 -11.57 9.14
C ASN A 148 -0.34 -10.53 8.24
N SER A 149 -0.96 -9.36 8.08
CA SER A 149 -0.55 -8.34 7.11
C SER A 149 -0.63 -6.93 7.68
N LEU A 150 -0.03 -5.97 6.98
CA LEU A 150 -0.17 -4.55 7.29
C LEU A 150 -1.13 -3.87 6.32
N ASN A 151 -2.15 -3.19 6.83
CA ASN A 151 -2.97 -2.27 6.05
C ASN A 151 -2.33 -0.89 6.06
N LEU A 152 -1.85 -0.45 4.91
CA LEU A 152 -1.28 0.88 4.70
C LEU A 152 -2.43 1.87 4.46
N ILE A 153 -2.50 2.93 5.25
CA ILE A 153 -3.50 4.00 5.09
C ILE A 153 -2.88 5.17 4.34
N TRP A 154 -3.48 5.58 3.23
CA TRP A 154 -2.96 6.62 2.35
C TRP A 154 -3.65 7.96 2.60
N ASN A 155 -2.92 9.05 2.43
CA ASN A 155 -3.56 10.36 2.26
C ASN A 155 -4.31 10.45 0.92
N GLN A 156 -5.18 11.45 0.84
CA GLN A 156 -5.69 11.97 -0.43
C GLN A 156 -4.62 12.83 -1.11
N ALA A 157 -4.38 12.61 -2.40
CA ALA A 157 -3.43 13.36 -3.21
C ALA A 157 -3.97 13.51 -4.63
N ASP A 158 -4.01 14.74 -5.14
CA ASP A 158 -4.50 15.05 -6.47
C ASP A 158 -3.47 14.74 -7.55
N ASN A 159 -3.94 14.53 -8.78
CA ASN A 159 -3.10 14.29 -9.98
C ASN A 159 -2.23 13.02 -9.92
N VAL A 160 -2.36 12.19 -8.89
CA VAL A 160 -1.69 10.91 -8.78
C VAL A 160 -2.37 9.89 -9.67
N VAL A 161 -1.62 9.29 -10.58
CA VAL A 161 -2.07 8.15 -11.40
C VAL A 161 -1.93 6.87 -10.58
N GLU A 162 -0.74 6.66 -10.03
CA GLU A 162 -0.39 5.48 -9.25
C GLU A 162 0.76 5.76 -8.29
N ALA A 163 0.94 4.90 -7.29
CA ALA A 163 2.13 4.83 -6.48
C ALA A 163 2.75 3.43 -6.60
N ILE A 164 4.05 3.37 -6.85
CA ILE A 164 4.81 2.12 -6.89
C ILE A 164 5.45 1.92 -5.53
N VAL A 165 4.99 0.89 -4.83
CA VAL A 165 5.45 0.52 -3.49
C VAL A 165 6.42 -0.65 -3.62
N LYS A 166 7.61 -0.53 -3.05
CA LYS A 166 8.60 -1.63 -3.01
C LYS A 166 9.03 -1.92 -1.59
N TYR A 167 9.08 -3.18 -1.23
CA TYR A 167 9.42 -3.68 0.10
C TYR A 167 9.98 -5.10 -0.01
N TYR A 168 10.67 -5.56 1.03
CA TYR A 168 11.13 -6.94 1.12
C TYR A 168 10.15 -7.78 1.90
N ASP A 169 9.96 -9.03 1.48
CA ASP A 169 9.26 -10.03 2.27
C ASP A 169 10.15 -10.70 3.33
N SER A 170 9.55 -11.56 4.16
CA SER A 170 10.27 -12.30 5.20
C SER A 170 11.38 -13.21 4.66
N ASN A 171 11.34 -13.57 3.37
CA ASN A 171 12.35 -14.36 2.67
C ASN A 171 13.42 -13.50 1.97
N GLU A 172 13.44 -12.20 2.23
CA GLU A 172 14.32 -11.21 1.61
C GLU A 172 14.13 -11.03 0.10
N GLN A 173 12.98 -11.42 -0.44
CA GLN A 173 12.63 -11.15 -1.83
C GLN A 173 12.02 -9.74 -1.95
N LEU A 174 12.50 -8.98 -2.94
CA LEU A 174 11.93 -7.66 -3.26
C LEU A 174 10.59 -7.83 -3.96
N LEU A 175 9.54 -7.29 -3.35
CA LEU A 175 8.19 -7.24 -3.89
C LEU A 175 7.86 -5.82 -4.39
N THR A 176 6.95 -5.74 -5.36
CA THR A 176 6.46 -4.47 -5.91
C THR A 176 4.94 -4.50 -6.01
N LEU A 177 4.29 -3.46 -5.47
CA LEU A 177 2.84 -3.26 -5.56
C LEU A 177 2.55 -1.95 -6.30
N THR A 178 1.57 -1.99 -7.20
CA THR A 178 1.03 -0.79 -7.84
C THR A 178 -0.26 -0.40 -7.13
N VAL A 179 -0.25 0.77 -6.51
CA VAL A 179 -1.38 1.34 -5.77
C VAL A 179 -2.03 2.42 -6.64
N LYS A 180 -3.35 2.36 -6.83
CA LYS A 180 -4.08 3.40 -7.56
C LYS A 180 -4.02 4.74 -6.84
N GLY A 181 -4.01 5.84 -7.59
CA GLY A 181 -3.96 7.19 -7.01
C GLY A 181 -5.10 7.48 -6.02
N ASP A 182 -6.30 6.95 -6.28
CA ASP A 182 -7.51 7.12 -5.46
C ASP A 182 -7.65 6.12 -4.31
N ALA A 183 -6.73 5.15 -4.17
CA ALA A 183 -6.82 4.14 -3.12
C ALA A 183 -6.69 4.77 -1.73
N ALA A 184 -7.65 4.49 -0.84
CA ALA A 184 -7.61 4.95 0.55
C ALA A 184 -6.72 4.06 1.44
N SER A 185 -6.64 2.76 1.13
CA SER A 185 -5.75 1.83 1.82
C SER A 185 -5.24 0.72 0.90
N THR A 186 -4.22 -0.01 1.33
CA THR A 186 -3.66 -1.16 0.62
C THR A 186 -3.12 -2.18 1.60
N ASN A 187 -3.43 -3.46 1.38
CA ASN A 187 -2.86 -4.54 2.16
C ASN A 187 -1.42 -4.86 1.70
N LEU A 188 -0.52 -4.99 2.66
CA LEU A 188 0.89 -5.33 2.51
C LEU A 188 1.11 -6.69 3.19
N PRO A 189 1.13 -7.80 2.43
CA PRO A 189 1.35 -9.13 2.98
C PRO A 189 2.84 -9.36 3.30
N ASP A 190 3.10 -10.30 4.21
CA ASP A 190 4.42 -10.92 4.45
C ASP A 190 5.60 -9.94 4.38
N TRP A 191 5.60 -8.91 5.21
CA TRP A 191 6.65 -7.89 5.17
C TRP A 191 7.88 -8.31 5.99
N LYS A 192 9.06 -7.88 5.58
CA LYS A 192 10.26 -7.99 6.42
C LYS A 192 10.20 -6.98 7.57
N SER A 193 10.05 -7.49 8.79
CA SER A 193 10.09 -6.71 10.02
C SER A 193 11.32 -5.80 10.12
N ASN A 194 11.12 -4.56 10.58
CA ASN A 194 12.16 -3.52 10.70
C ASN A 194 12.90 -3.15 9.41
N SER A 195 12.35 -3.47 8.23
CA SER A 195 12.92 -3.08 6.94
C SER A 195 12.39 -1.72 6.45
N VAL A 196 12.85 -1.29 5.28
CA VAL A 196 12.40 -0.05 4.64
C VAL A 196 11.49 -0.38 3.46
N LEU A 197 10.34 0.29 3.42
CA LEU A 197 9.45 0.36 2.28
C LEU A 197 9.68 1.68 1.55
N THR A 198 9.70 1.64 0.23
CA THR A 198 9.83 2.83 -0.63
C THR A 198 8.55 3.06 -1.44
N VAL A 199 8.20 4.33 -1.65
CA VAL A 199 7.03 4.76 -2.43
C VAL A 199 7.48 5.75 -3.49
N GLU A 200 7.32 5.38 -4.76
CA GLU A 200 7.47 6.26 -5.92
C GLU A 200 6.07 6.70 -6.39
N THR A 201 5.70 7.95 -6.14
CA THR A 201 4.41 8.50 -6.62
C THR A 201 4.55 8.94 -8.08
N ARG A 202 3.63 8.53 -8.95
CA ARG A 202 3.56 8.94 -10.34
C ARG A 202 2.34 9.80 -10.60
N ILE A 203 2.56 10.96 -11.20
CA ILE A 203 1.52 11.96 -11.43
C ILE A 203 1.33 12.24 -12.92
N LEU A 204 0.16 12.78 -13.25
CA LEU A 204 -0.10 13.43 -14.53
C LEU A 204 -0.28 14.94 -14.27
N PRO A 205 0.69 15.81 -14.64
CA PRO A 205 0.65 17.24 -14.29
C PRO A 205 -0.53 18.06 -14.85
N GLY A 206 -1.28 17.49 -15.78
CA GLY A 206 -2.50 18.09 -16.31
C GLY A 206 -3.16 17.19 -17.33
N GLU A 207 -4.44 17.41 -17.61
CA GLU A 207 -5.23 16.53 -18.49
C GLU A 207 -4.64 16.38 -19.91
N THR A 208 -3.93 17.40 -20.39
CA THR A 208 -3.31 17.40 -21.73
C THR A 208 -1.82 17.04 -21.72
N ALA A 209 -1.24 16.77 -20.54
CA ALA A 209 0.18 16.47 -20.40
C ALA A 209 0.55 15.17 -21.14
N LEU A 210 1.74 15.16 -21.72
CA LEU A 210 2.25 14.02 -22.49
C LEU A 210 2.90 12.95 -21.61
N ASP A 211 3.44 13.36 -20.46
CA ASP A 211 4.28 12.52 -19.62
C ASP A 211 3.64 12.28 -18.27
N ILE A 212 3.62 11.02 -17.85
CA ILE A 212 3.51 10.67 -16.43
C ILE A 212 4.89 10.87 -15.81
N VAL A 213 4.96 11.59 -14.70
CA VAL A 213 6.24 11.94 -14.07
C VAL A 213 6.30 11.38 -12.65
N SER A 214 7.47 10.87 -12.29
CA SER A 214 7.75 10.37 -10.94
C SER A 214 8.16 11.51 -10.03
N LEU A 215 7.53 11.58 -8.85
CA LEU A 215 7.95 12.44 -7.75
C LEU A 215 9.13 11.78 -7.00
N PRO A 216 9.87 12.55 -6.17
CA PRO A 216 10.90 11.99 -5.31
C PRO A 216 10.39 10.82 -4.46
N ILE A 217 11.22 9.79 -4.32
CA ILE A 217 10.89 8.59 -3.55
C ILE A 217 10.74 8.96 -2.06
N SER A 218 9.68 8.46 -1.44
CA SER A 218 9.48 8.50 0.00
C SER A 218 9.86 7.16 0.62
N GLU A 219 10.51 7.18 1.78
CA GLU A 219 10.90 5.98 2.53
C GLU A 219 10.13 5.91 3.85
N TYR A 220 9.75 4.69 4.24
CA TYR A 220 9.02 4.40 5.47
C TYR A 220 9.67 3.21 6.17
N ALA A 221 9.94 3.35 7.46
CA ALA A 221 10.35 2.22 8.28
C ALA A 221 9.14 1.34 8.56
N LEU A 222 9.22 0.06 8.18
CA LEU A 222 8.20 -0.91 8.51
C LEU A 222 8.32 -1.34 9.97
N PRO A 223 7.19 -1.58 10.66
CA PRO A 223 7.21 -2.00 12.05
C PRO A 223 7.82 -3.41 12.19
N ASP A 224 8.23 -3.73 13.42
CA ASP A 224 8.44 -5.11 13.84
C ASP A 224 7.10 -5.87 13.84
N ASP A 225 7.15 -7.20 13.85
CA ASP A 225 5.98 -8.04 14.06
C ASP A 225 5.29 -7.66 15.38
N PRO A 226 4.00 -7.28 15.35
CA PRO A 226 3.31 -6.85 16.55
C PRO A 226 3.08 -8.02 17.49
N ILE A 227 3.25 -7.76 18.78
CA ILE A 227 2.85 -8.69 19.83
C ILE A 227 1.36 -8.45 20.11
N VAL A 228 0.53 -9.43 19.84
CA VAL A 228 -0.92 -9.37 20.06
C VAL A 228 -1.36 -10.45 21.04
N GLU A 229 -2.45 -10.21 21.78
CA GLU A 229 -3.09 -11.26 22.57
C GLU A 229 -3.65 -12.31 21.61
N ILE A 230 -3.34 -13.58 21.88
CA ILE A 230 -3.84 -14.69 21.07
C ILE A 230 -5.34 -14.84 21.31
N PRO A 231 -6.19 -14.76 20.25
CA PRO A 231 -7.61 -14.98 20.39
C PRO A 231 -7.90 -16.40 20.91
N ARG A 232 -8.63 -16.48 22.02
CA ARG A 232 -8.99 -17.78 22.65
C ARG A 232 -10.31 -18.36 22.12
N THR A 233 -10.91 -17.73 21.12
CA THR A 233 -12.16 -18.20 20.48
C THR A 233 -12.00 -19.55 19.78
N ASN A 234 -10.78 -19.89 19.39
CA ASN A 234 -10.46 -21.14 18.68
C ASN A 234 -9.84 -22.19 19.61
N PHE A 235 -9.72 -21.90 20.91
CA PHE A 235 -9.09 -22.82 21.85
C PHE A 235 -9.99 -24.03 22.08
N ALA A 236 -9.37 -25.21 22.03
CA ALA A 236 -10.00 -26.48 22.31
C ALA A 236 -9.13 -27.30 23.27
N ASN A 237 -9.78 -28.11 24.09
CA ASN A 237 -9.10 -29.17 24.81
C ASN A 237 -8.70 -30.25 23.80
N ALA A 238 -7.40 -30.48 23.62
CA ALA A 238 -6.91 -31.50 22.69
C ALA A 238 -7.24 -32.93 23.17
N ASN A 239 -7.46 -33.09 24.48
CA ASN A 239 -7.87 -34.34 25.12
C ASN A 239 -6.94 -35.52 24.78
N MET A 240 -5.65 -35.31 24.99
CA MET A 240 -4.60 -36.27 24.65
C MET A 240 -4.60 -37.47 25.62
N PRO A 241 -4.19 -38.67 25.18
CA PRO A 241 -4.16 -39.86 26.04
C PRO A 241 -3.41 -39.71 27.37
N SER A 242 -2.35 -38.89 27.41
CA SER A 242 -1.55 -38.64 28.62
C SER A 242 -1.97 -37.39 29.40
N ASP A 243 -2.99 -36.67 28.94
CA ASP A 243 -3.55 -35.53 29.66
C ASP A 243 -4.20 -36.00 30.97
N VAL A 244 -4.05 -35.15 31.97
CA VAL A 244 -4.64 -35.32 33.30
C VAL A 244 -6.16 -35.41 33.24
N VAL A 245 -6.73 -36.34 34.00
CA VAL A 245 -8.19 -36.42 34.16
C VAL A 245 -8.66 -35.30 35.09
N ASN A 246 -9.68 -34.55 34.67
CA ASN A 246 -10.26 -33.47 35.47
C ASN A 246 -11.13 -33.99 36.63
N GLY A 247 -11.35 -33.17 37.65
CA GLY A 247 -12.27 -33.50 38.75
C GLY A 247 -12.85 -32.26 39.42
N TYR A 248 -13.68 -32.48 40.45
CA TYR A 248 -14.27 -31.40 41.25
C TYR A 248 -15.06 -30.37 40.44
N GLY A 249 -15.63 -30.78 39.31
CA GLY A 249 -16.34 -29.90 38.39
C GLY A 249 -15.43 -29.02 37.52
N GLY A 250 -14.11 -29.11 37.66
CA GLY A 250 -13.13 -28.46 36.80
C GLY A 250 -13.07 -29.08 35.40
N SER A 251 -12.56 -28.32 34.43
CA SER A 251 -12.31 -28.80 33.07
C SER A 251 -11.19 -27.98 32.42
N VAL A 252 -10.59 -28.47 31.34
CA VAL A 252 -9.52 -27.74 30.64
C VAL A 252 -10.06 -26.46 30.01
N GLU A 253 -11.27 -26.50 29.47
CA GLU A 253 -11.95 -25.38 28.78
C GLU A 253 -12.23 -24.19 29.70
N LYS A 254 -12.28 -24.44 31.01
CA LYS A 254 -12.38 -23.39 32.01
C LYS A 254 -11.16 -22.48 32.05
N LEU A 255 -10.00 -22.90 31.54
CA LEU A 255 -8.81 -22.05 31.42
C LEU A 255 -8.96 -20.89 30.43
N TRP A 256 -10.06 -20.79 29.68
CA TRP A 256 -10.30 -19.66 28.78
C TRP A 256 -11.77 -19.20 28.77
N ASN A 257 -12.47 -19.35 29.89
CA ASN A 257 -13.88 -18.99 30.03
C ASN A 257 -14.14 -17.54 30.48
N ASN A 258 -13.08 -16.74 30.70
CA ASN A 258 -13.13 -15.37 31.24
C ASN A 258 -13.61 -15.25 32.70
N ASP A 259 -13.63 -16.35 33.46
CA ASP A 259 -13.92 -16.36 34.89
C ASP A 259 -12.64 -16.58 35.72
N THR A 260 -11.97 -15.46 36.01
CA THR A 260 -10.70 -15.43 36.74
C THR A 260 -10.86 -15.51 38.25
N TRP A 261 -12.08 -15.49 38.79
CA TRP A 261 -12.30 -15.25 40.22
C TRP A 261 -13.04 -16.37 40.94
N ASN A 262 -13.94 -17.08 40.27
CA ASN A 262 -14.70 -18.15 40.90
C ASN A 262 -13.89 -19.45 40.94
N TYR A 263 -13.73 -20.01 42.15
CA TYR A 263 -12.98 -21.25 42.38
C TYR A 263 -13.54 -22.43 41.59
N ASP A 264 -14.87 -22.58 41.54
CA ASP A 264 -15.54 -23.66 40.82
C ASP A 264 -15.52 -23.45 39.29
N SER A 265 -15.01 -22.30 38.82
CA SER A 265 -14.94 -21.95 37.40
C SER A 265 -13.58 -22.16 36.77
N GLY A 266 -12.61 -22.74 37.48
CA GLY A 266 -11.27 -23.07 36.94
C GLY A 266 -11.08 -24.53 36.52
N TYR A 267 -9.90 -24.82 35.99
CA TYR A 267 -9.37 -26.18 35.85
C TYR A 267 -8.98 -26.75 37.22
N HIS A 268 -9.27 -28.04 37.43
CA HIS A 268 -8.83 -28.79 38.61
C HIS A 268 -8.60 -30.26 38.25
N ALA A 269 -7.43 -30.79 38.62
CA ALA A 269 -7.10 -32.21 38.45
C ALA A 269 -8.01 -33.11 39.32
N GLY A 270 -8.34 -34.30 38.81
CA GLY A 270 -9.12 -35.29 39.54
C GLY A 270 -8.33 -36.00 40.63
N ASP A 271 -9.03 -36.86 41.38
CA ASP A 271 -8.39 -37.72 42.37
C ASP A 271 -7.40 -38.70 41.74
N ASN A 272 -6.36 -39.02 42.50
CA ASN A 272 -5.33 -39.99 42.16
C ASN A 272 -4.51 -39.67 40.89
N GLN A 273 -4.61 -38.45 40.35
CA GLN A 273 -3.77 -38.03 39.21
C GLN A 273 -2.34 -37.72 39.65
N GLY A 274 -2.18 -37.09 40.81
CA GLY A 274 -0.88 -36.68 41.36
C GLY A 274 -0.21 -35.57 40.55
N VAL A 275 0.96 -35.13 41.00
CA VAL A 275 1.81 -34.11 40.35
C VAL A 275 3.25 -34.67 40.26
N PRO A 276 4.02 -34.51 39.17
CA PRO A 276 3.70 -33.80 37.94
C PRO A 276 2.58 -34.40 37.09
N HIS A 277 1.81 -33.53 36.44
CA HIS A 277 0.86 -33.87 35.37
C HIS A 277 0.79 -32.73 34.34
N HIS A 278 0.12 -32.96 33.21
CA HIS A 278 -0.09 -31.92 32.20
C HIS A 278 -1.46 -32.04 31.54
N LEU A 279 -1.83 -31.00 30.81
CA LEU A 279 -2.95 -30.96 29.89
C LEU A 279 -2.51 -30.33 28.57
N THR A 280 -3.27 -30.58 27.51
CA THR A 280 -2.96 -30.10 26.16
C THR A 280 -4.08 -29.22 25.61
N ILE A 281 -3.71 -28.02 25.16
CA ILE A 281 -4.59 -27.02 24.55
C ILE A 281 -4.25 -26.93 23.07
N ASP A 282 -5.24 -27.13 22.19
CA ASP A 282 -5.14 -26.71 20.79
C ASP A 282 -5.54 -25.24 20.71
N MET A 283 -4.64 -24.35 20.26
CA MET A 283 -4.97 -22.94 20.07
C MET A 283 -5.87 -22.70 18.85
N GLY A 284 -5.97 -23.66 17.93
CA GLY A 284 -6.73 -23.54 16.68
C GLY A 284 -6.15 -22.50 15.70
N LEU A 285 -4.90 -22.11 15.92
CA LEU A 285 -4.10 -21.18 15.13
C LEU A 285 -2.62 -21.44 15.42
N THR A 286 -1.73 -20.89 14.60
CA THR A 286 -0.28 -20.92 14.86
C THR A 286 0.22 -19.54 15.26
N ALA A 287 1.21 -19.50 16.17
CA ALA A 287 1.87 -18.26 16.57
C ALA A 287 3.28 -18.51 17.13
N THR A 288 4.11 -17.46 17.13
CA THR A 288 5.32 -17.41 17.97
C THR A 288 4.92 -16.87 19.35
N ILE A 289 4.90 -17.72 20.36
CA ILE A 289 4.45 -17.33 21.71
C ILE A 289 5.57 -16.56 22.42
N THR A 290 5.25 -15.35 22.88
CA THR A 290 6.23 -14.45 23.50
C THR A 290 5.99 -14.25 24.99
N GLU A 291 4.74 -14.31 25.42
CA GLU A 291 4.35 -14.13 26.81
C GLU A 291 3.15 -15.03 27.13
N CYS A 292 3.04 -15.39 28.40
CA CYS A 292 1.89 -16.10 28.95
C CYS A 292 1.50 -15.46 30.27
N GLU A 293 0.21 -15.46 30.58
CA GLU A 293 -0.33 -15.08 31.87
C GLU A 293 -1.16 -16.24 32.42
N LEU A 294 -0.85 -16.66 33.64
CA LEU A 294 -1.59 -17.69 34.35
C LEU A 294 -2.36 -17.04 35.51
N PHE A 295 -3.67 -17.27 35.55
CA PHE A 295 -4.55 -16.83 36.61
C PHE A 295 -4.83 -17.99 37.56
N PHE A 296 -4.82 -17.71 38.84
CA PHE A 296 -5.02 -18.72 39.87
C PHE A 296 -6.46 -18.75 40.36
N THR A 297 -6.89 -19.95 40.76
CA THR A 297 -8.13 -20.18 41.47
C THR A 297 -8.16 -19.32 42.75
N GLY A 298 -9.25 -18.56 42.92
CA GLY A 298 -9.34 -17.38 43.79
C GLY A 298 -8.83 -17.52 45.24
N TYR A 299 -8.70 -16.37 45.91
CA TYR A 299 -7.99 -16.15 47.20
C TYR A 299 -8.28 -17.15 48.33
N GLU A 300 -9.44 -17.81 48.34
CA GLU A 300 -9.90 -18.63 49.45
C GLU A 300 -9.23 -20.02 49.56
N ARG A 301 -8.59 -20.52 48.48
CA ARG A 301 -7.87 -21.81 48.48
C ARG A 301 -6.66 -21.82 47.55
N THR A 302 -5.49 -21.51 48.10
CA THR A 302 -4.21 -21.58 47.37
C THR A 302 -3.60 -22.99 47.34
N ASP A 303 -4.32 -24.00 47.83
CA ASP A 303 -3.78 -25.31 48.18
C ASP A 303 -3.15 -26.02 46.96
N TRP A 304 -3.87 -25.99 45.84
CA TRP A 304 -3.53 -26.74 44.62
C TRP A 304 -3.10 -25.85 43.46
N MET A 305 -2.69 -24.62 43.75
CA MET A 305 -2.02 -23.77 42.77
C MET A 305 -0.68 -24.40 42.36
N PRO A 306 -0.23 -24.20 41.12
CA PRO A 306 1.12 -24.61 40.75
C PRO A 306 2.16 -23.78 41.52
N ARG A 307 3.19 -24.46 42.03
CA ARG A 307 4.42 -23.84 42.53
C ARG A 307 5.45 -23.78 41.41
N LEU A 308 5.74 -24.93 40.81
CA LEU A 308 6.63 -25.07 39.66
C LEU A 308 5.81 -25.59 38.50
N PHE A 309 5.85 -24.89 37.38
CA PHE A 309 5.14 -25.29 36.17
C PHE A 309 5.91 -24.89 34.92
N GLN A 310 5.52 -25.48 33.81
CA GLN A 310 6.16 -25.33 32.52
C GLN A 310 5.09 -25.12 31.45
N ILE A 311 5.44 -24.32 30.45
CA ILE A 311 4.68 -24.21 29.21
C ILE A 311 5.53 -24.85 28.11
N TRP A 312 4.93 -25.76 27.37
CA TRP A 312 5.53 -26.44 26.24
C TRP A 312 4.69 -26.18 24.99
N GLY A 313 5.32 -26.21 23.83
CA GLY A 313 4.65 -26.00 22.54
C GLY A 313 5.15 -26.97 21.48
N ILE A 314 4.29 -27.29 20.52
CA ILE A 314 4.65 -27.96 19.27
C ILE A 314 3.89 -27.29 18.12
N GLU A 315 4.47 -27.30 16.92
CA GLU A 315 3.80 -26.78 15.73
C GLU A 315 2.54 -27.59 15.38
N ASP A 316 1.86 -27.15 14.32
CA ASP A 316 0.84 -27.96 13.68
C ASP A 316 1.45 -29.27 13.13
N VAL A 317 0.81 -30.40 13.46
CA VAL A 317 1.27 -31.75 13.12
C VAL A 317 0.08 -32.60 12.67
N GLU A 318 0.30 -33.51 11.72
CA GLU A 318 -0.77 -34.35 11.15
C GLU A 318 -1.38 -35.32 12.18
N ASP A 319 -0.54 -35.92 13.04
CA ASP A 319 -0.94 -36.84 14.11
C ASP A 319 -0.31 -36.40 15.43
N LEU A 320 -1.06 -35.64 16.22
CA LEU A 320 -0.61 -35.15 17.53
C LEU A 320 -0.36 -36.30 18.52
N GLU A 321 -1.14 -37.39 18.49
CA GLU A 321 -0.98 -38.52 19.41
C GLU A 321 0.35 -39.25 19.22
N SER A 322 0.91 -39.26 18.00
CA SER A 322 2.26 -39.79 17.76
C SER A 322 3.38 -39.04 18.50
N HIS A 323 3.10 -37.81 18.94
CA HIS A 323 3.99 -36.94 19.71
C HIS A 323 3.79 -37.09 21.23
N GLU A 324 3.07 -38.13 21.67
CA GLU A 324 2.94 -38.46 23.09
C GLU A 324 4.26 -38.95 23.69
N PRO A 325 4.65 -38.48 24.89
CA PRO A 325 5.77 -39.02 25.61
C PRO A 325 5.50 -40.48 26.00
N ASP A 326 6.51 -41.34 25.85
CA ASP A 326 6.40 -42.78 26.15
C ASP A 326 6.40 -43.08 27.67
N VAL A 327 6.50 -42.03 28.50
CA VAL A 327 6.52 -42.12 29.96
C VAL A 327 5.48 -41.19 30.56
N PRO A 328 4.88 -41.54 31.71
CA PRO A 328 3.93 -40.67 32.38
C PRO A 328 4.61 -39.40 32.91
N SER A 329 3.84 -38.33 33.09
CA SER A 329 4.31 -37.01 33.57
C SER A 329 5.18 -37.03 34.83
N ILE A 330 4.89 -37.95 35.74
CA ILE A 330 5.60 -38.13 37.02
C ILE A 330 7.00 -38.73 36.85
N ASN A 331 7.30 -39.31 35.69
CA ASN A 331 8.60 -39.91 35.41
C ASN A 331 9.66 -38.79 35.25
N PRO A 332 10.82 -38.87 35.93
CA PRO A 332 11.89 -37.89 35.77
C PRO A 332 12.41 -37.72 34.33
N ALA A 333 12.28 -38.74 33.48
CA ALA A 333 12.68 -38.70 32.07
C ALA A 333 11.65 -38.04 31.14
N TRP A 334 10.52 -37.55 31.67
CA TRP A 334 9.42 -37.01 30.85
C TRP A 334 9.87 -35.84 29.97
N GLU A 335 10.68 -34.92 30.49
CA GLU A 335 11.11 -33.74 29.72
C GLU A 335 12.02 -34.09 28.55
N GLU A 336 12.92 -35.06 28.73
CA GLU A 336 13.78 -35.57 27.66
C GLU A 336 12.95 -36.29 26.60
N ASN A 337 11.96 -37.09 27.03
CA ASN A 337 11.09 -37.81 26.11
C ASN A 337 10.16 -36.85 25.34
N ALA A 338 9.59 -35.84 26.00
CA ALA A 338 8.78 -34.80 25.35
C ALA A 338 9.58 -34.06 24.27
N LYS A 339 10.84 -33.68 24.55
CA LYS A 339 11.76 -33.10 23.54
C LYS A 339 12.01 -34.07 22.38
N ALA A 340 12.25 -35.34 22.67
CA ALA A 340 12.45 -36.37 21.63
C ALA A 340 11.20 -36.56 20.75
N LYS A 341 10.02 -36.25 21.29
CA LYS A 341 8.72 -36.23 20.60
C LYS A 341 8.39 -34.86 19.99
N GLY A 342 9.37 -33.96 19.82
CA GLY A 342 9.20 -32.69 19.12
C GLY A 342 8.63 -31.53 19.96
N TRP A 343 8.27 -31.75 21.23
CA TRP A 343 7.81 -30.67 22.10
C TRP A 343 8.97 -29.76 22.51
N LYS A 344 8.71 -28.45 22.48
CA LYS A 344 9.66 -27.41 22.90
C LYS A 344 9.23 -26.82 24.22
N GLN A 345 10.17 -26.65 25.14
CA GLN A 345 9.88 -25.99 26.40
C GLN A 345 9.94 -24.48 26.19
N LEU A 346 8.79 -23.81 26.24
CA LEU A 346 8.70 -22.36 26.07
C LEU A 346 9.10 -21.62 27.34
N THR A 347 8.81 -22.18 28.52
CA THR A 347 9.21 -21.54 29.78
C THR A 347 9.12 -22.51 30.95
N THR A 348 9.85 -22.20 32.02
CA THR A 348 9.67 -22.79 33.35
C THR A 348 9.50 -21.64 34.34
N LYS A 349 8.49 -21.76 35.20
CA LYS A 349 8.20 -20.75 36.22
C LYS A 349 8.03 -21.40 37.58
N ASN A 350 8.66 -20.77 38.56
CA ASN A 350 8.57 -21.13 39.96
C ASN A 350 7.98 -19.94 40.72
N ILE A 351 6.95 -20.19 41.51
CA ILE A 351 6.19 -19.20 42.27
C ILE A 351 6.35 -19.52 43.75
N SER A 352 6.57 -18.50 44.57
CA SER A 352 6.55 -18.66 46.02
C SER A 352 5.22 -18.15 46.60
N VAL A 353 4.80 -18.69 47.76
CA VAL A 353 3.63 -18.18 48.49
C VAL A 353 3.76 -16.68 48.86
N SER A 354 4.99 -16.18 49.02
CA SER A 354 5.27 -14.78 49.33
C SER A 354 5.07 -13.84 48.13
N ASP A 355 5.08 -14.37 46.91
CA ASP A 355 4.90 -13.60 45.67
C ASP A 355 3.46 -13.71 45.14
N TRP A 356 2.49 -14.05 46.00
CA TRP A 356 1.11 -14.28 45.59
C TRP A 356 0.51 -13.04 44.92
N GLN A 357 -0.05 -13.27 43.75
CA GLN A 357 -0.85 -12.34 42.94
C GLN A 357 -2.00 -13.15 42.33
N PRO A 358 -3.14 -12.54 41.98
CA PRO A 358 -4.27 -13.25 41.34
C PRO A 358 -3.90 -13.84 39.96
N SER A 359 -2.90 -13.24 39.31
CA SER A 359 -2.30 -13.76 38.10
C SER A 359 -0.81 -13.44 38.07
N ILE A 360 -0.08 -14.15 37.21
CA ILE A 360 1.32 -13.88 36.92
C ILE A 360 1.55 -13.89 35.42
N LYS A 361 2.09 -12.78 34.92
CA LYS A 361 2.51 -12.65 33.54
C LYS A 361 4.02 -12.91 33.42
N PHE A 362 4.43 -13.70 32.45
CA PHE A 362 5.83 -14.10 32.27
C PHE A 362 6.20 -14.28 30.81
N ALA A 363 7.48 -14.07 30.51
CA ALA A 363 8.04 -14.28 29.18
C ALA A 363 8.17 -15.79 28.86
N CYS A 364 7.94 -16.09 27.58
CA CYS A 364 8.24 -17.36 26.93
C CYS A 364 9.46 -17.20 26.01
N ASP A 365 10.09 -18.32 25.70
CA ASP A 365 11.10 -18.43 24.66
C ASP A 365 10.50 -18.03 23.31
N LYS A 366 11.23 -17.18 22.59
CA LYS A 366 10.83 -16.61 21.30
C LYS A 366 11.53 -17.29 20.13
N GLU A 367 12.40 -18.26 20.38
CA GLU A 367 13.13 -19.03 19.36
C GLU A 367 12.25 -20.02 18.60
N HIS A 368 11.04 -20.28 19.10
CA HIS A 368 10.12 -21.28 18.56
C HIS A 368 8.91 -20.63 17.89
N GLU A 369 8.90 -20.66 16.56
CA GLU A 369 7.82 -20.12 15.73
C GLU A 369 6.73 -21.18 15.43
N ASN A 370 5.58 -20.71 14.95
CA ASN A 370 4.46 -21.53 14.43
C ASN A 370 3.87 -22.58 15.41
N ILE A 371 3.92 -22.31 16.71
CA ILE A 371 3.34 -23.18 17.74
C ILE A 371 1.81 -23.18 17.62
N ARG A 372 1.19 -24.36 17.63
CA ARG A 372 -0.27 -24.55 17.65
C ARG A 372 -0.74 -25.17 18.95
N TYR A 373 -0.10 -26.25 19.37
CA TYR A 373 -0.52 -26.99 20.55
C TYR A 373 0.33 -26.59 21.74
N ILE A 374 -0.31 -26.35 22.88
CA ILE A 374 0.34 -25.96 24.13
C ILE A 374 0.12 -27.04 25.18
N ARG A 375 1.20 -27.42 25.86
CA ARG A 375 1.15 -28.23 27.07
C ARG A 375 1.41 -27.38 28.29
N TYR A 376 0.42 -27.32 29.18
CA TYR A 376 0.58 -26.75 30.51
C TYR A 376 0.89 -27.89 31.48
N ARG A 377 2.15 -27.94 31.94
CA ARG A 377 2.63 -28.99 32.84
C ARG A 377 2.86 -28.41 34.23
N ILE A 378 2.15 -28.95 35.21
CA ILE A 378 2.35 -28.64 36.63
C ILE A 378 3.36 -29.65 37.16
N VAL A 379 4.49 -29.16 37.67
CA VAL A 379 5.60 -29.99 38.16
C VAL A 379 5.55 -30.12 39.68
N GLU A 380 5.13 -29.07 40.38
CA GLU A 380 4.97 -29.07 41.84
C GLU A 380 3.75 -28.21 42.21
N SER A 381 2.94 -28.65 43.17
CA SER A 381 1.88 -27.83 43.78
C SER A 381 2.42 -26.98 44.93
N LEU A 382 1.72 -25.89 45.23
CA LEU A 382 2.10 -24.93 46.27
C LEU A 382 1.97 -25.52 47.67
N SER A 383 0.92 -26.29 47.94
CA SER A 383 0.75 -26.97 49.23
C SER A 383 1.21 -28.42 49.19
N ALA A 384 1.52 -28.94 50.38
CA ALA A 384 1.94 -30.31 50.58
C ALA A 384 0.75 -31.29 50.45
N PRO A 385 0.94 -32.49 49.86
CA PRO A 385 2.17 -32.92 49.20
C PRO A 385 2.40 -32.13 47.90
N HIS A 386 3.63 -31.67 47.65
CA HIS A 386 3.97 -30.87 46.47
C HIS A 386 4.02 -31.69 45.18
N VAL A 387 4.27 -32.99 45.31
CA VAL A 387 4.42 -33.97 44.24
C VAL A 387 3.88 -35.32 44.71
N GLY A 388 3.66 -36.23 43.77
CA GLY A 388 3.14 -37.57 44.00
C GLY A 388 1.63 -37.60 44.17
N MET A 389 1.13 -38.73 44.66
CA MET A 389 -0.29 -38.92 44.94
C MET A 389 -0.76 -37.98 46.06
N GLY A 390 -1.96 -37.43 45.91
CA GLY A 390 -2.54 -36.46 46.83
C GLY A 390 -2.11 -35.01 46.57
N ALA A 391 -1.20 -34.78 45.63
CA ALA A 391 -0.91 -33.47 45.07
C ALA A 391 -1.87 -33.22 43.89
N TYR A 392 -2.44 -32.02 43.82
CA TYR A 392 -3.35 -31.61 42.76
C TYR A 392 -2.85 -30.35 42.07
N GLY A 393 -3.43 -30.07 40.91
CA GLY A 393 -3.16 -28.87 40.13
C GLY A 393 -4.47 -28.18 39.77
N SER A 394 -4.47 -26.86 39.88
CA SER A 394 -5.60 -26.01 39.53
C SER A 394 -5.13 -24.66 39.00
N ALA A 395 -5.95 -24.06 38.14
CA ALA A 395 -5.76 -22.71 37.62
C ALA A 395 -7.09 -22.19 37.07
N SER A 396 -7.33 -20.89 37.11
CA SER A 396 -8.58 -20.30 36.63
C SER A 396 -8.52 -19.96 35.15
N GLU A 397 -7.41 -19.41 34.67
CA GLU A 397 -7.33 -18.93 33.29
C GLU A 397 -5.89 -18.94 32.79
N ILE A 398 -5.70 -19.10 31.48
CA ILE A 398 -4.43 -18.93 30.81
C ILE A 398 -4.61 -18.04 29.57
N LYS A 399 -3.68 -17.10 29.40
CA LYS A 399 -3.62 -16.22 28.23
C LYS A 399 -2.24 -16.26 27.62
N PHE A 400 -2.17 -16.02 26.32
CA PHE A 400 -0.93 -15.98 25.56
C PHE A 400 -0.86 -14.72 24.71
N TRP A 401 0.34 -14.20 24.52
CA TRP A 401 0.64 -13.15 23.55
C TRP A 401 1.73 -13.63 22.61
N GLY A 402 1.60 -13.29 21.33
CA GLY A 402 2.53 -13.77 20.32
C GLY A 402 2.62 -12.88 19.10
N LYS A 403 3.56 -13.25 18.23
CA LYS A 403 3.82 -12.66 16.91
C LYS A 403 3.45 -13.66 15.82
N LYS A 404 3.33 -13.19 14.58
CA LYS A 404 3.07 -14.01 13.39
C LYS A 404 1.87 -14.94 13.58
N VAL A 405 0.75 -14.38 14.04
CA VAL A 405 -0.47 -15.15 14.31
C VAL A 405 -1.12 -15.51 12.98
N SER A 406 -1.31 -16.79 12.71
CA SER A 406 -1.96 -17.28 11.49
C SER A 406 -3.12 -18.21 11.82
N LEU A 407 -4.29 -17.91 11.26
CA LEU A 407 -5.41 -18.85 11.26
C LEU A 407 -5.09 -20.03 10.34
N LEU A 408 -5.58 -21.22 10.70
CA LEU A 408 -5.48 -22.41 9.87
C LEU A 408 -6.52 -22.31 8.74
N GLN A 409 -6.09 -22.54 7.50
CA GLN A 409 -6.94 -22.46 6.29
C GLN A 409 -7.82 -23.70 6.12
#